data_AF-A0A5M3MIY7-F1
#
_entry.id   AF-A0A5M3MIY7-F1
#
_cell.length_a   1.000
_cell.length_b   1.000
_cell.length_c   1.000
_cell.angle_alpha   90.00
_cell.angle_beta   90.00
_cell.angle_gamma   90.00
#
_symmetry.space_group_name_H-M   'P 1'
#
loop_
_entity.id
_entity.type
_entity.pdbx_description
1 polymer ?
#
loop_
_entity_poly.entity_id
_entity_poly.type
_entity_poly.pdbx_seq_one_letter_code
_entity_poly.pdbx_strand_id
1 'polypeptide(L)'
;MSHDITLSEISQLVTDNPALSPISLTQILDFVDRCCVLRSDFAFVQQGKRSSANAPPVIPIAHARWLSSRTRILFPLLNALWTGLKNTIWAIPSPQQRLNNMVGNIEETGWKKGIVAELF
;
A
#
# COMPACT_ATOMS: atom_id res chain seq x y z
N MET A 1 -7.44 -13.80 3.50
CA MET A 1 -7.00 -13.54 2.11
C MET A 1 -5.97 -12.42 2.19
N SER A 2 -4.72 -12.65 1.75
CA SER A 2 -3.76 -11.54 1.61
C SER A 2 -4.27 -10.62 0.50
N HIS A 3 -4.58 -9.39 0.85
CA HIS A 3 -4.84 -8.34 -0.13
C HIS A 3 -3.48 -7.82 -0.59
N ASP A 4 -2.97 -8.39 -1.67
CA ASP A 4 -1.81 -7.88 -2.40
C ASP A 4 -2.31 -7.17 -3.66
N ILE A 5 -1.60 -6.13 -4.12
CA ILE A 5 -1.86 -5.55 -5.43
C ILE A 5 -1.46 -6.55 -6.50
N THR A 6 -2.39 -6.84 -7.41
CA THR A 6 -2.15 -7.72 -8.54
C THR A 6 -1.59 -6.94 -9.73
N LEU A 7 -0.75 -7.60 -10.54
CA LEU A 7 -0.23 -7.00 -11.76
C LEU A 7 -1.36 -6.67 -12.76
N SER A 8 -2.47 -7.43 -12.72
CA SER A 8 -3.69 -7.14 -13.47
C SER A 8 -4.35 -5.82 -13.07
N GLU A 9 -4.43 -5.50 -11.78
CA GLU A 9 -4.98 -4.22 -11.32
C GLU A 9 -4.11 -3.04 -11.78
N ILE A 10 -2.79 -3.20 -11.72
CA ILE A 10 -1.86 -2.17 -12.22
C ILE A 10 -2.01 -2.00 -13.74
N SER A 11 -2.07 -3.11 -14.48
CA SER A 11 -2.24 -3.09 -15.94
C SER A 11 -3.55 -2.43 -16.36
N GLN A 12 -4.64 -2.74 -15.66
CA GLN A 12 -5.95 -2.14 -15.89
C GLN A 12 -5.91 -0.63 -15.61
N LEU A 13 -5.29 -0.22 -14.49
CA LEU A 13 -5.14 1.19 -14.12
C LEU A 13 -4.40 2.00 -15.19
N VAL A 14 -3.29 1.47 -15.72
CA VAL A 14 -2.50 2.13 -16.76
C VAL A 14 -3.27 2.19 -18.08
N THR A 15 -4.06 1.16 -18.39
CA THR A 15 -4.91 1.13 -19.58
C THR A 15 -6.02 2.18 -19.50
N ASP A 16 -6.67 2.30 -18.34
CA ASP A 16 -7.76 3.26 -18.12
C ASP A 16 -7.26 4.71 -17.96
N ASN A 17 -5.98 4.88 -17.63
CA ASN A 17 -5.36 6.20 -17.44
C ASN A 17 -4.02 6.26 -18.21
N PRO A 18 -4.05 6.55 -19.52
CA PRO A 18 -2.84 6.58 -20.36
C PRO A 18 -1.77 7.55 -19.86
N ALA A 19 -2.16 8.58 -19.10
CA ALA A 19 -1.25 9.52 -18.45
C ALA A 19 -0.30 8.87 -17.43
N LEU A 20 -0.60 7.65 -16.97
CA LEU A 20 0.24 6.87 -16.06
C LEU A 20 1.30 6.03 -16.79
N SER A 21 1.25 5.91 -18.13
CA SER A 21 2.24 5.21 -18.94
C SER A 21 3.72 5.57 -18.66
N PRO A 22 4.10 6.83 -18.39
CA PRO A 22 5.50 7.16 -18.07
C PRO A 22 5.95 6.73 -16.67
N ILE A 23 5.05 6.24 -15.82
CA ILE A 23 5.39 5.82 -14.45
C ILE A 23 5.86 4.37 -14.47
N SER A 24 7.06 4.14 -13.93
CA SER A 24 7.57 2.78 -13.79
C SER A 24 6.81 1.98 -12.74
N LEU A 25 6.75 0.66 -12.91
CA LEU A 25 6.16 -0.26 -11.91
C LEU A 25 6.77 -0.05 -10.52
N THR A 26 8.08 0.16 -10.43
CA THR A 26 8.78 0.41 -9.15
C THR A 26 8.27 1.68 -8.46
N GLN A 27 7.97 2.74 -9.21
CA GLN A 27 7.40 3.96 -8.64
C GLN A 27 5.97 3.77 -8.15
N ILE A 28 5.18 2.95 -8.85
CA ILE A 28 3.81 2.60 -8.42
C ILE A 28 3.86 1.80 -7.11
N LEU A 29 4.74 0.81 -7.03
CA LEU A 29 4.91 0.00 -5.82
C LEU A 29 5.42 0.85 -4.64
N ASP A 30 6.40 1.73 -4.85
CA ASP A 30 6.88 2.65 -3.82
C ASP A 30 5.79 3.63 -3.36
N PHE A 31 4.93 4.10 -4.28
CA PHE A 31 3.75 4.90 -3.93
C PHE A 31 2.77 4.12 -3.05
N VAL A 32 2.47 2.86 -3.39
CA VAL A 32 1.56 1.99 -2.64
C VAL A 32 2.10 1.76 -1.23
N ASP A 33 3.35 1.31 -1.10
CA ASP A 33 3.95 0.99 0.19
C ASP A 33 3.96 2.21 1.13
N ARG A 34 4.32 3.39 0.60
CA ARG A 34 4.27 4.65 1.37
C ARG A 34 2.86 5.01 1.79
N CYS A 35 1.87 4.84 0.91
CA CYS A 35 0.48 5.11 1.27
C CYS A 35 -0.04 4.13 2.33
N CYS A 36 0.38 2.87 2.31
CA CYS A 36 0.04 1.89 3.35
C CYS A 36 0.61 2.28 4.72
N VAL A 37 1.81 2.88 4.76
CA VAL A 37 2.40 3.42 6.00
C VAL A 37 1.64 4.64 6.50
N LEU A 38 1.36 5.59 5.61
CA LEU A 38 0.72 6.87 5.94
C LEU A 38 -0.81 6.79 6.07
N ARG A 39 -1.41 5.59 5.89
CA ARG A 39 -2.85 5.38 5.88
C ARG A 39 -3.54 5.96 7.11
N SER A 40 -2.95 5.71 8.28
CA SER A 40 -3.46 6.21 9.57
C SER A 40 -3.40 7.73 9.66
N ASP A 41 -2.32 8.33 9.15
CA ASP A 41 -2.15 9.79 9.12
C ASP A 41 -3.16 10.46 8.18
N PHE A 42 -3.45 9.81 7.04
CA PHE A 42 -4.50 10.29 6.12
C PHE A 42 -5.86 10.30 6.81
N ALA A 43 -6.18 9.25 7.57
CA ALA A 43 -7.41 9.18 8.34
C ALA A 43 -7.43 10.29 9.41
N PHE A 44 -6.35 10.45 10.19
CA PHE A 44 -6.27 11.43 11.27
C PHE A 44 -6.50 12.88 10.78
N VAL A 45 -5.85 13.27 9.67
CA VAL A 45 -6.02 14.62 9.09
C VAL A 45 -7.46 14.86 8.63
N GLN A 46 -8.21 13.81 8.28
CA GLN A 46 -9.60 13.91 7.82
C GLN A 46 -10.64 13.60 8.91
N GLN A 47 -10.23 13.17 10.10
CA GLN A 47 -11.14 12.83 11.22
C GLN A 47 -11.94 14.04 11.76
N GLY A 48 -11.64 15.26 11.33
CA GLY A 48 -12.57 16.39 11.47
C GLY A 48 -13.85 16.29 10.61
N LYS A 49 -13.93 15.32 9.66
CA LYS A 49 -15.01 15.22 8.67
C LYS A 49 -15.50 13.79 8.34
N ARG A 50 -14.78 12.68 8.63
CA ARG A 50 -15.18 11.30 8.20
C ARG A 50 -14.71 10.15 9.11
N SER A 51 -15.42 9.03 9.03
CA SER A 51 -15.09 7.73 9.66
C SER A 51 -13.84 7.09 9.02
N SER A 52 -12.99 6.45 9.84
CA SER A 52 -11.73 5.80 9.44
C SER A 52 -11.91 4.48 8.67
N ALA A 53 -13.14 4.01 8.50
CA ALA A 53 -13.42 2.74 7.82
C ALA A 53 -13.13 2.79 6.31
N ASN A 54 -13.23 3.98 5.69
CA ASN A 54 -13.14 4.14 4.24
C ASN A 54 -11.95 5.01 3.84
N ALA A 55 -11.34 4.69 2.70
CA ALA A 55 -10.27 5.49 2.12
C ALA A 55 -10.75 6.93 1.83
N PRO A 56 -9.92 7.94 2.11
CA PRO A 56 -10.27 9.31 1.82
C PRO A 56 -10.37 9.56 0.30
N PRO A 57 -11.19 10.52 -0.14
CA PRO A 57 -11.39 10.77 -1.56
C PRO A 57 -10.14 11.35 -2.23
N VAL A 58 -9.34 12.08 -1.45
CA VAL A 58 -8.08 12.70 -1.87
C VAL A 58 -7.03 12.54 -0.79
N ILE A 59 -5.77 12.46 -1.20
CA ILE A 59 -4.62 12.51 -0.29
C ILE A 59 -4.51 13.93 0.29
N PRO A 60 -4.32 14.11 1.61
CA PRO A 60 -4.08 15.44 2.17
C PRO A 60 -2.87 16.12 1.53
N ILE A 61 -2.96 17.43 1.24
CA ILE A 61 -1.97 18.18 0.44
C ILE A 61 -0.54 18.03 0.96
N ALA A 62 -0.33 18.08 2.27
CA ALA A 62 1.00 17.93 2.88
C ALA A 62 1.62 16.56 2.53
N HIS A 63 0.84 15.49 2.63
CA HIS A 63 1.26 14.14 2.29
C HIS A 63 1.46 13.95 0.79
N ALA A 64 0.57 14.51 -0.03
CA ALA A 64 0.71 14.43 -1.49
C ALA A 64 1.99 15.15 -1.98
N ARG A 65 2.36 16.29 -1.37
CA ARG A 65 3.63 16.99 -1.65
C ARG A 65 4.83 16.14 -1.23
N TRP A 66 4.79 15.57 -0.03
CA TRP A 66 5.85 14.69 0.45
C TRP A 66 6.00 13.45 -0.45
N LEU A 67 4.89 12.79 -0.80
CA LEU A 67 4.88 11.64 -1.71
C LEU A 67 5.50 12.01 -3.06
N SER A 68 5.11 13.13 -3.66
CA SER A 68 5.66 13.60 -4.93
C SER A 68 7.18 13.77 -4.88
N SER A 69 7.70 14.34 -3.78
CA SER A 69 9.15 14.50 -3.60
C SER A 69 9.90 13.17 -3.45
N ARG A 70 9.26 12.14 -2.89
CA ARG A 70 9.89 10.84 -2.59
C ARG A 70 9.79 9.86 -3.75
N THR A 71 8.63 9.76 -4.39
CA THR A 71 8.38 8.83 -5.50
C THR A 71 8.81 9.39 -6.86
N ARG A 72 9.11 10.70 -6.92
CA ARG A 72 9.35 11.46 -8.15
C ARG A 72 8.17 11.40 -9.14
N ILE A 73 6.96 11.19 -8.61
CA ILE A 73 5.72 11.22 -9.39
C ILE A 73 5.11 12.62 -9.28
N LEU A 74 4.70 13.19 -10.41
CA LEU A 74 4.06 14.49 -10.44
C LEU A 74 2.70 14.47 -9.73
N PHE A 75 2.34 15.58 -9.10
CA PHE A 75 1.10 15.70 -8.32
C PHE A 75 -0.18 15.27 -9.07
N PRO A 76 -0.38 15.63 -10.36
CA PRO A 76 -1.56 15.17 -11.12
C PRO A 76 -1.61 13.65 -11.26
N LEU A 77 -0.45 13.01 -11.44
CA LEU A 77 -0.32 11.56 -11.59
C LEU A 77 -0.55 10.82 -10.27
N LEU A 78 -0.13 11.40 -9.14
CA LEU A 78 -0.45 10.86 -7.81
C LEU A 78 -1.95 10.81 -7.55
N ASN A 79 -2.70 11.82 -7.98
CA ASN A 79 -4.15 11.82 -7.83
C ASN A 79 -4.82 10.74 -8.70
N ALA A 80 -4.32 10.52 -9.92
CA ALA A 80 -4.81 9.44 -10.77
C ALA A 80 -4.52 8.06 -10.15
N LEU A 81 -3.30 7.84 -9.66
CA LEU A 81 -2.93 6.62 -8.93
C LEU A 81 -3.81 6.42 -7.69
N TRP A 82 -4.00 7.46 -6.87
CA TRP A 82 -4.86 7.40 -5.69
C TRP A 82 -6.29 7.04 -6.06
N THR A 83 -6.84 7.66 -7.10
CA THR A 83 -8.23 7.43 -7.51
C THR A 83 -8.50 5.96 -7.82
N GLY A 84 -7.57 5.30 -8.52
CA GLY A 84 -7.71 3.89 -8.87
C GLY A 84 -7.29 2.91 -7.78
N LEU A 85 -6.28 3.25 -6.96
CA LEU A 85 -5.69 2.30 -6.01
C LEU A 85 -6.10 2.50 -4.55
N LYS A 86 -6.80 3.59 -4.19
CA LYS A 86 -7.11 3.92 -2.78
C LYS A 86 -7.79 2.78 -2.03
N ASN A 87 -8.70 2.05 -2.66
CA ASN A 87 -9.44 0.96 -2.01
C ASN A 87 -8.51 -0.22 -1.74
N THR A 88 -7.68 -0.57 -2.72
CA THR A 88 -6.68 -1.63 -2.57
C THR A 88 -5.65 -1.27 -1.51
N ILE A 89 -5.12 -0.04 -1.54
CA ILE A 89 -4.21 0.49 -0.50
C ILE A 89 -4.87 0.44 0.88
N TRP A 90 -6.17 0.74 0.98
CA TRP A 90 -6.89 0.71 2.25
C TRP A 90 -7.12 -0.70 2.77
N ALA A 91 -7.21 -1.70 1.89
CA ALA A 91 -7.37 -3.10 2.25
C ALA A 91 -6.03 -3.81 2.53
N ILE A 92 -4.93 -3.33 1.94
CA ILE A 92 -3.60 -3.92 2.14
C ILE A 92 -3.16 -3.76 3.62
N PRO A 93 -2.64 -4.82 4.25
CA PRO A 93 -2.01 -4.71 5.58
C PRO A 93 -0.76 -3.83 5.51
N SER A 94 -0.53 -3.04 6.56
CA SER A 94 0.67 -2.20 6.62
C SER A 94 1.95 -3.05 6.58
N PRO A 95 3.10 -2.50 6.16
CA PRO A 95 4.37 -3.23 6.19
C PRO A 95 4.68 -3.86 7.55
N GLN A 96 4.35 -3.16 8.64
CA GLN A 96 4.51 -3.68 10.01
C GLN A 96 3.56 -4.85 10.30
N GLN A 97 2.31 -4.77 9.87
CA GLN A 97 1.37 -5.90 9.99
C GLN A 97 1.82 -7.11 9.17
N ARG A 98 2.34 -6.89 7.96
CA ARG A 98 2.92 -7.95 7.13
C ARG A 98 4.10 -8.63 7.81
N LEU A 99 5.00 -7.84 8.43
CA LEU A 99 6.12 -8.37 9.20
C LEU A 99 5.63 -9.20 10.39
N ASN A 100 4.68 -8.69 11.18
CA ASN A 100 4.13 -9.41 12.32
C ASN A 100 3.45 -10.72 11.89
N ASN A 101 2.69 -10.71 10.79
CA ASN A 101 2.08 -11.92 10.23
C ASN A 101 3.15 -12.92 9.77
N MET A 102 4.24 -12.45 9.16
CA MET A 102 5.35 -13.30 8.75
C MET A 102 6.03 -13.95 9.96
N VAL A 103 6.30 -13.19 11.03
CA VAL A 103 6.86 -13.71 12.28
C VAL A 103 5.92 -14.74 12.89
N GLY A 104 4.61 -14.44 13.02
CA GLY A 104 3.62 -15.39 13.53
C GLY A 104 3.58 -16.69 12.72
N ASN A 105 3.60 -16.60 11.38
CA ASN A 105 3.65 -17.78 10.51
C ASN A 105 4.92 -18.61 10.73
N ILE A 106 6.08 -17.97 10.93
CA ILE A 106 7.34 -18.64 11.26
C ILE A 106 7.27 -19.29 12.64
N GLU A 107 6.67 -18.63 13.62
CA GLU A 107 6.50 -19.18 14.96
C GLU A 107 5.60 -20.44 14.96
N GLU A 108 4.50 -20.39 14.21
CA GLU A 108 3.54 -21.49 14.10
C GLU A 108 4.08 -22.71 13.32
N THR A 109 4.89 -22.47 12.27
CA THR A 109 5.32 -23.52 11.33
C THR A 109 6.81 -23.86 11.37
N GLY A 110 7.66 -22.94 11.83
CA GLY A 110 9.12 -23.01 11.75
C GLY A 110 9.76 -23.77 12.92
N TRP A 111 9.32 -23.56 14.16
CA TRP A 111 9.89 -24.26 15.32
C TRP A 111 9.65 -25.77 15.28
N LYS A 112 8.50 -26.22 14.75
CA LYS A 112 8.18 -27.64 14.58
C LYS A 112 9.10 -28.36 13.59
N LYS A 113 9.79 -27.65 12.70
CA LYS A 113 10.75 -28.23 11.76
C LYS A 113 12.19 -28.25 12.28
N GLY A 114 12.57 -27.29 13.12
CA GLY A 114 13.92 -27.20 13.70
C GLY A 114 14.17 -28.17 14.87
N ILE A 115 13.19 -28.35 15.77
CA ILE A 115 13.37 -29.17 16.98
C ILE A 115 13.28 -30.68 16.69
N VAL A 116 12.60 -31.09 15.62
CA VAL A 116 12.39 -32.51 15.31
C VAL A 116 13.49 -33.08 14.40
N ALA A 117 14.24 -32.22 13.69
CA ALA A 117 15.31 -32.66 12.79
C ALA A 117 16.65 -32.97 13.48
N GLU A 118 16.82 -32.62 14.76
CA GLU A 118 18.04 -32.94 15.55
C GLU A 118 17.82 -34.04 16.59
N LEU A 119 16.66 -34.70 16.63
CA LEU A 119 16.35 -35.73 17.63
C LEU A 119 15.97 -37.10 17.07
N PHE A 120 16.16 -37.37 15.77
CA PHE A 120 16.04 -38.71 15.19
C PHE A 120 17.09 -38.96 14.11
#